data_AF-A0A4S1ZJ37-F1
#
_entry.id   AF-A0A4S1ZJ37-F1
#
_cell.length_a   1.000
_cell.length_b   1.000
_cell.length_c   1.000
_cell.angle_alpha   90.00
_cell.angle_beta   90.00
_cell.angle_gamma   90.00
#
_symmetry.space_group_name_H-M   'P 1'
#
loop_
_entity.id
_entity.type
_entity.pdbx_description
1 polymer ?
#
loop_
_entity_poly.entity_id
_entity_poly.type
_entity_poly.pdbx_seq_one_letter_code
_entity_poly.pdbx_strand_id
1 'polypeptide(L)'
;MGTINQHMYQQELLVRKNAIEAIEALTKFGLKRLNANEMFYTYAKMELKYIDELGLVNDLLEIKRFVDGVRLRFNVNVIESQGDFRSSCVWVALGISRIRDINALTIPEKTWGELLEQKVLSMYYPKDVMDEILEWAKHEEFDFSVHLGQPIIKFSNIFVLIKCTDM
;
A
#
# COMPACT_ATOMS: atom_id res chain seq x y z
N MET A 1 27.40 -3.99 -28.05
CA MET A 1 25.97 -3.90 -27.68
C MET A 1 25.52 -4.94 -26.63
N GLY A 2 26.28 -6.02 -26.33
CA GLY A 2 25.87 -7.02 -25.32
C GLY A 2 26.10 -6.66 -23.85
N THR A 3 27.10 -5.83 -23.54
CA THR A 3 27.49 -5.48 -22.16
C THR A 3 26.55 -4.48 -21.47
N ILE A 4 25.93 -3.57 -22.23
CA ILE A 4 25.01 -2.56 -21.68
C ILE A 4 23.70 -3.22 -21.20
N ASN A 5 23.14 -4.15 -21.98
CA ASN A 5 21.92 -4.87 -21.61
C ASN A 5 22.13 -5.78 -20.38
N GLN A 6 23.32 -6.38 -20.25
CA GLN A 6 23.65 -7.19 -19.07
C GLN A 6 23.78 -6.32 -17.81
N HIS A 7 24.37 -5.14 -17.91
CA HIS A 7 24.50 -4.22 -16.78
C HIS A 7 23.13 -3.70 -16.31
N MET A 8 22.26 -3.30 -17.24
CA MET A 8 20.88 -2.88 -16.92
C MET A 8 20.09 -3.99 -16.23
N TYR A 9 20.17 -5.22 -16.74
CA TYR A 9 19.51 -6.37 -16.13
C TYR A 9 19.99 -6.63 -14.69
N GLN A 10 21.29 -6.54 -14.42
CA GLN A 10 21.82 -6.69 -13.05
C GLN A 10 21.36 -5.56 -12.12
N GLN A 11 21.26 -4.33 -12.63
CA GLN A 11 20.72 -3.21 -11.86
C GLN A 11 19.25 -3.43 -11.50
N GLU A 12 18.42 -3.87 -12.45
CA GLU A 12 17.01 -4.17 -12.22
C GLU A 12 16.82 -5.28 -11.17
N LEU A 13 17.62 -6.35 -11.24
CA LEU A 13 17.60 -7.41 -10.24
C LEU A 13 17.96 -6.90 -8.85
N LEU A 14 18.95 -6.01 -8.75
CA LEU A 14 19.37 -5.42 -7.48
C LEU A 14 18.29 -4.48 -6.90
N VAL A 15 17.68 -3.64 -7.73
CA VAL A 15 16.57 -2.77 -7.33
C VAL A 15 15.40 -3.60 -6.81
N ARG A 16 15.00 -4.64 -7.53
CA ARG A 16 13.92 -5.54 -7.10
C ARG A 16 14.25 -6.21 -5.77
N LYS A 17 15.47 -6.74 -5.62
CA LYS A 17 15.92 -7.37 -4.38
C LYS A 17 15.84 -6.41 -3.19
N ASN A 18 16.34 -5.19 -3.35
CA ASN A 18 16.30 -4.18 -2.30
C ASN A 18 14.86 -3.82 -1.92
N ALA A 19 13.95 -3.73 -2.89
CA ALA A 19 12.54 -3.45 -2.64
C ALA A 19 11.86 -4.58 -1.84
N ILE A 20 12.17 -5.85 -2.17
CA ILE A 20 11.69 -7.02 -1.43
C ILE A 20 12.20 -7.00 0.02
N GLU A 21 13.51 -6.79 0.22
CA GLU A 21 14.10 -6.72 1.56
C GLU A 21 13.49 -5.56 2.38
N ALA A 22 13.24 -4.42 1.74
CA ALA A 22 12.61 -3.27 2.38
C ALA A 22 11.17 -3.58 2.82
N ILE A 23 10.34 -4.13 1.94
CA ILE A 23 8.94 -4.43 2.28
C ILE A 23 8.83 -5.53 3.35
N GLU A 24 9.72 -6.53 3.32
CA GLU A 24 9.82 -7.57 4.36
C GLU A 24 10.18 -6.96 5.72
N ALA A 25 11.20 -6.10 5.76
CA ALA A 25 11.64 -5.44 6.98
C ALA A 25 10.55 -4.52 7.55
N LEU A 26 9.91 -3.73 6.70
CA LEU A 26 8.82 -2.82 7.09
C LEU A 26 7.61 -3.61 7.60
N THR A 27 7.24 -4.70 6.93
CA THR A 27 6.13 -5.56 7.35
C THR A 27 6.43 -6.18 8.72
N LYS A 28 7.62 -6.76 8.90
CA LYS A 28 8.03 -7.34 10.19
C LYS A 28 8.00 -6.31 11.32
N PHE A 29 8.50 -5.10 11.05
CA PHE A 29 8.48 -4.00 12.00
C PHE A 29 7.03 -3.59 12.36
N GLY A 30 6.17 -3.49 11.36
CA GLY A 30 4.75 -3.20 11.52
C GLY A 30 4.02 -4.22 12.40
N LEU A 31 4.18 -5.51 12.10
CA LEU A 31 3.60 -6.61 12.89
C LEU A 31 4.06 -6.56 14.35
N LYS A 32 5.36 -6.30 14.57
CA LYS A 32 5.90 -6.14 15.93
C LYS A 32 5.26 -4.97 16.67
N ARG A 33 5.14 -3.81 16.01
CA ARG A 33 4.52 -2.61 16.59
C ARG A 33 3.05 -2.83 16.96
N LEU A 34 2.35 -3.69 16.21
CA LEU A 34 0.95 -4.02 16.43
C LEU A 34 0.74 -5.17 17.42
N ASN A 35 1.81 -5.72 18.01
CA ASN A 35 1.75 -6.90 18.87
C ASN A 35 1.01 -8.07 18.21
N ALA A 36 1.31 -8.32 16.93
CA ALA A 36 0.72 -9.42 16.17
C ALA A 36 1.21 -10.77 16.70
N ASN A 37 0.32 -11.74 16.77
CA ASN A 37 0.67 -13.13 17.08
C ASN A 37 1.60 -13.74 16.01
N GLU A 38 2.42 -14.72 16.40
CA GLU A 38 3.41 -15.41 15.53
C GLU A 38 2.82 -15.93 14.21
N MET A 39 1.55 -16.35 14.24
CA MET A 39 0.81 -16.79 13.07
C MET A 39 0.80 -15.74 11.94
N PHE A 40 0.69 -14.45 12.26
CA PHE A 40 0.68 -13.37 11.26
C PHE A 40 2.04 -13.15 10.61
N TYR A 41 3.16 -13.48 11.26
CA TYR A 41 4.47 -13.43 10.61
C TYR A 41 4.59 -14.50 9.53
N THR A 42 3.99 -15.67 9.76
CA THR A 42 3.96 -16.76 8.77
C THR A 42 3.04 -16.39 7.60
N TYR A 43 1.85 -15.86 7.89
CA TYR A 43 0.94 -15.38 6.84
C TYR A 43 1.53 -14.24 6.02
N ALA A 44 2.11 -13.23 6.67
CA ALA A 44 2.74 -12.11 5.99
C ALA A 44 3.88 -12.58 5.06
N LYS A 45 4.67 -13.59 5.46
CA LYS A 45 5.70 -14.15 4.58
C LYS A 45 5.13 -14.80 3.33
N MET A 46 4.04 -15.57 3.46
CA MET A 46 3.36 -16.19 2.31
C MET A 46 2.72 -15.14 1.42
N GLU A 47 2.09 -14.13 2.03
CA GLU A 47 1.44 -13.03 1.33
C GLU A 47 2.45 -12.16 0.57
N LEU A 48 3.58 -11.80 1.18
CA LEU A 48 4.66 -11.05 0.53
C LEU A 48 5.23 -11.77 -0.70
N LYS A 49 5.35 -13.11 -0.63
CA LYS A 49 5.75 -13.90 -1.80
C LYS A 49 4.73 -13.76 -2.93
N TYR A 50 3.44 -13.83 -2.62
CA TYR A 50 2.38 -13.68 -3.62
C TYR A 50 2.34 -12.25 -4.20
N ILE A 51 2.56 -11.22 -3.38
CA ILE A 51 2.70 -9.82 -3.80
C ILE A 51 3.88 -9.63 -4.77
N ASP A 52 5.02 -10.27 -4.49
CA ASP A 52 6.19 -10.25 -5.39
C ASP A 52 5.93 -10.99 -6.70
N GLU A 53 5.26 -12.15 -6.66
CA GLU A 53 4.84 -12.88 -7.86
C GLU A 53 3.90 -12.05 -8.76
N LEU A 54 3.09 -11.18 -8.15
CA LEU A 54 2.20 -10.24 -8.84
C LEU A 54 2.88 -8.91 -9.25
N GLY A 55 4.15 -8.71 -8.89
CA GLY A 55 4.89 -7.50 -9.24
C GLY A 55 4.48 -6.24 -8.47
N LEU A 56 3.82 -6.39 -7.32
CA LEU A 56 3.19 -5.28 -6.58
C LEU A 56 4.06 -4.64 -5.50
N VAL A 57 5.28 -5.13 -5.29
CA VAL A 57 6.16 -4.67 -4.21
C VAL A 57 6.38 -3.16 -4.27
N ASN A 58 6.68 -2.62 -5.46
CA ASN A 58 6.92 -1.19 -5.63
C ASN A 58 5.62 -0.37 -5.47
N ASP A 59 4.49 -0.86 -5.98
CA ASP A 59 3.18 -0.23 -5.76
C ASP A 59 2.90 -0.08 -4.26
N LEU A 60 3.16 -1.13 -3.47
CA LEU A 60 2.92 -1.08 -2.02
C LEU A 60 3.85 -0.12 -1.30
N LEU A 61 5.12 -0.04 -1.70
CA LEU A 61 6.08 0.92 -1.14
C LEU A 61 5.67 2.37 -1.45
N GLU A 62 5.18 2.63 -2.66
CA GLU A 62 4.70 3.95 -3.07
C GLU A 62 3.37 4.32 -2.41
N ILE A 63 2.43 3.38 -2.28
CA ILE A 63 1.19 3.57 -1.50
C ILE A 63 1.56 3.88 -0.04
N LYS A 64 2.50 3.14 0.53
CA LYS A 64 3.00 3.41 1.89
C LYS A 64 3.62 4.81 1.99
N ARG A 65 4.44 5.23 1.02
CA ARG A 65 5.03 6.58 0.98
C ARG A 65 3.96 7.64 1.03
N PHE A 66 2.89 7.47 0.24
CA PHE A 66 1.73 8.36 0.25
C PHE A 66 1.07 8.39 1.64
N VAL A 67 0.68 7.23 2.19
CA VAL A 67 -0.03 7.15 3.48
C VAL A 67 0.81 7.70 4.64
N ASP A 68 2.10 7.40 4.68
CA ASP A 68 3.01 7.93 5.69
C ASP A 68 3.18 9.45 5.56
N GLY A 69 3.26 9.97 4.33
CA GLY A 69 3.33 11.41 4.08
C GLY A 69 2.06 12.14 4.54
N VAL A 70 0.88 11.60 4.24
CA VAL A 70 -0.40 12.13 4.75
C VAL A 70 -0.40 12.16 6.28
N ARG A 71 0.01 11.06 6.91
CA ARG A 71 0.07 10.97 8.38
C ARG A 71 1.02 11.98 8.99
N LEU A 72 2.22 12.13 8.43
CA LEU A 72 3.22 13.05 8.94
C LEU A 72 2.82 14.51 8.76
N ARG A 73 2.16 14.84 7.64
CA ARG A 73 1.86 16.23 7.28
C ARG A 73 0.57 16.76 7.90
N PHE A 74 -0.46 15.93 7.97
CA PHE A 74 -1.81 16.32 8.38
C PHE A 74 -2.24 15.71 9.71
N ASN A 75 -1.42 14.84 10.31
CA ASN A 75 -1.74 14.13 11.55
C ASN A 75 -3.05 13.31 11.46
N VAL A 76 -3.39 12.85 10.25
CA VAL A 76 -4.56 12.01 9.98
C VAL A 76 -4.11 10.63 9.51
N ASN A 77 -4.94 9.64 9.74
CA ASN A 77 -4.73 8.30 9.21
C ASN A 77 -5.83 7.95 8.22
N VAL A 78 -5.58 6.92 7.42
CA VAL A 78 -6.67 6.21 6.72
C VAL A 78 -7.74 5.80 7.73
N ILE A 79 -9.00 5.90 7.32
CA ILE A 79 -10.14 5.56 8.17
C ILE A 79 -10.17 4.05 8.38
N GLU A 80 -10.35 3.66 9.64
CA GLU A 80 -10.30 2.27 10.08
C GLU A 80 -11.34 1.41 9.35
N SER A 81 -10.92 0.22 8.93
CA SER A 81 -11.80 -0.82 8.33
C SER A 81 -12.60 -0.39 7.09
N GLN A 82 -12.21 0.71 6.43
CA GLN A 82 -12.86 1.22 5.22
C GLN A 82 -12.02 1.00 3.97
N GLY A 83 -12.71 0.86 2.84
CA GLY A 83 -12.10 0.61 1.53
C GLY A 83 -11.64 -0.83 1.32
N ASP A 84 -10.92 -1.02 0.22
CA ASP A 84 -10.50 -2.34 -0.23
C ASP A 84 -9.28 -2.85 0.52
N PHE A 85 -8.56 -1.96 1.22
CA PHE A 85 -7.32 -2.28 1.92
C PHE A 85 -7.50 -2.98 3.29
N ARG A 86 -8.69 -3.43 3.66
CA ARG A 86 -9.03 -3.80 5.07
C ARG A 86 -8.60 -5.19 5.53
N SER A 87 -8.26 -6.10 4.62
CA SER A 87 -8.16 -7.53 4.92
C SER A 87 -6.75 -8.13 4.92
N SER A 88 -5.74 -7.41 4.45
CA SER A 88 -4.36 -7.90 4.36
C SER A 88 -3.58 -7.59 5.63
N CYS A 89 -2.88 -8.58 6.18
CA CYS A 89 -1.99 -8.37 7.32
C CYS A 89 -0.76 -7.54 6.92
N VAL A 90 -0.30 -7.66 5.66
CA VAL A 90 0.78 -6.81 5.11
C VAL A 90 0.33 -5.36 5.04
N TRP A 91 -0.87 -5.05 4.55
CA TRP A 91 -1.36 -3.66 4.49
C TRP A 91 -1.49 -3.01 5.86
N VAL A 92 -2.04 -3.76 6.81
CA VAL A 92 -2.15 -3.32 8.20
C VAL A 92 -0.77 -3.09 8.80
N ALA A 93 0.18 -4.00 8.59
CA ALA A 93 1.55 -3.86 9.09
C ALA A 93 2.27 -2.64 8.48
N LEU A 94 2.10 -2.40 7.18
CA LEU A 94 2.68 -1.24 6.49
C LEU A 94 2.01 0.09 6.87
N GLY A 95 0.84 0.03 7.51
CA GLY A 95 0.03 1.20 7.89
C GLY A 95 -0.82 1.76 6.75
N ILE A 96 -0.91 1.05 5.62
CA ILE A 96 -1.77 1.40 4.48
C ILE A 96 -3.25 1.25 4.83
N SER A 97 -3.54 0.39 5.80
CA SER A 97 -4.85 0.16 6.38
C SER A 97 -4.77 0.17 7.89
N ARG A 98 -5.92 0.39 8.53
CA ARG A 98 -6.03 0.42 9.99
C ARG A 98 -7.11 -0.52 10.48
N ILE A 99 -6.76 -1.21 11.56
CA ILE A 99 -7.63 -2.02 12.40
C ILE A 99 -7.20 -1.79 13.85
N ARG A 100 -8.15 -1.82 14.79
CA ARG A 100 -7.87 -1.70 16.25
C ARG A 100 -6.96 -2.80 16.77
N ASP A 101 -7.25 -4.04 16.38
CA ASP A 101 -6.51 -5.21 16.81
C ASP A 101 -6.21 -6.09 15.60
N ILE A 102 -4.93 -6.22 15.26
CA ILE A 102 -4.49 -7.09 14.17
C ILE A 102 -4.84 -8.55 14.44
N ASN A 103 -4.95 -8.96 15.71
CA ASN A 103 -5.29 -10.32 16.09
C ASN A 103 -6.78 -10.64 15.86
N ALA A 104 -7.61 -9.62 15.60
CA ALA A 104 -8.99 -9.77 15.17
C ALA A 104 -9.15 -9.83 13.64
N LEU A 105 -8.05 -9.75 12.88
CA LEU A 105 -8.10 -9.82 11.42
C LEU A 105 -8.61 -11.19 10.97
N THR A 106 -9.68 -11.19 10.19
CA THR A 106 -10.26 -12.40 9.60
C THR A 106 -9.64 -12.71 8.25
N ILE A 107 -9.93 -13.91 7.72
CA ILE A 107 -9.55 -14.29 6.36
C ILE A 107 -10.05 -13.22 5.38
N PRO A 108 -9.22 -12.78 4.42
CA PRO A 108 -9.63 -11.83 3.41
C PRO A 108 -10.84 -12.31 2.60
N GLU A 109 -11.80 -11.41 2.40
CA GLU A 109 -12.94 -11.66 1.50
C GLU A 109 -12.52 -11.75 0.03
N LYS A 110 -11.39 -11.12 -0.33
CA LYS A 110 -10.81 -11.09 -1.66
C LYS A 110 -9.33 -11.46 -1.61
N THR A 111 -8.90 -12.24 -2.57
CA THR A 111 -7.49 -12.51 -2.87
C THR A 111 -6.84 -11.32 -3.57
N TRP A 112 -5.51 -11.29 -3.62
CA TRP A 112 -4.78 -10.28 -4.39
C TRP A 112 -5.11 -10.29 -5.88
N GLY A 113 -5.33 -11.47 -6.47
CA GLY A 113 -5.77 -11.57 -7.86
C GLY A 113 -7.10 -10.85 -8.10
N GLU A 114 -8.09 -11.08 -7.25
CA GLU A 114 -9.41 -10.42 -7.36
C GLU A 114 -9.34 -8.90 -7.13
N LEU A 115 -8.45 -8.45 -6.24
CA LEU A 115 -8.18 -7.03 -6.03
C LEU A 115 -7.53 -6.37 -7.25
N LEU A 116 -6.62 -7.07 -7.94
CA LEU A 116 -6.04 -6.58 -9.18
C LEU A 116 -7.05 -6.55 -10.33
N GLU A 117 -7.94 -7.54 -10.42
CA GLU A 117 -9.00 -7.57 -11.41
C GLU A 117 -9.97 -6.40 -11.28
N GLN A 118 -10.15 -5.86 -10.06
CA GLN A 118 -10.94 -4.64 -9.82
C GLN A 118 -10.29 -3.40 -10.42
N LYS A 119 -8.97 -3.41 -10.66
CA LYS A 119 -8.11 -2.34 -11.19
C LYS A 119 -8.05 -1.07 -10.35
N VAL A 120 -9.14 -0.70 -9.72
CA VAL A 120 -9.32 0.51 -8.94
C VAL A 120 -9.71 0.12 -7.52
N LEU A 121 -8.77 0.29 -6.60
CA LEU A 121 -8.97 0.08 -5.16
C LEU A 121 -9.29 1.42 -4.50
N SER A 122 -9.89 1.38 -3.31
CA SER A 122 -10.25 2.59 -2.57
C SER A 122 -9.67 2.65 -1.16
N MET A 123 -9.27 3.85 -0.74
CA MET A 123 -8.96 4.20 0.64
C MET A 123 -9.68 5.48 1.05
N TYR A 124 -9.89 5.64 2.35
CA TYR A 124 -10.73 6.71 2.89
C TYR A 124 -9.96 7.60 3.86
N TYR A 125 -10.15 8.91 3.72
CA TYR A 125 -9.66 9.92 4.65
C TYR A 125 -10.81 10.79 5.18
N PRO A 126 -10.61 11.50 6.30
CA PRO A 126 -11.55 12.51 6.76
C PRO A 126 -11.77 13.60 5.71
N LYS A 127 -13.02 14.03 5.55
CA LYS A 127 -13.42 14.99 4.51
C LYS A 127 -12.82 16.39 4.69
N ASP A 128 -12.62 16.79 5.94
CA ASP A 128 -12.09 18.09 6.34
C ASP A 128 -10.65 18.35 5.87
N VAL A 129 -9.86 17.29 5.68
CA VAL A 129 -8.45 17.39 5.23
C VAL A 129 -8.25 16.99 3.76
N MET A 130 -9.32 16.66 3.05
CA MET A 130 -9.24 16.05 1.73
C MET A 130 -8.58 16.97 0.70
N ASP A 131 -8.99 18.25 0.65
CA ASP A 131 -8.43 19.21 -0.30
C ASP A 131 -6.93 19.43 -0.06
N GLU A 132 -6.52 19.52 1.20
CA GLU A 132 -5.11 19.69 1.59
C GLU A 132 -4.25 18.47 1.23
N ILE A 133 -4.78 17.25 1.44
CA ILE A 133 -4.12 16.01 1.03
C ILE A 133 -3.91 15.99 -0.48
N LEU A 134 -4.92 16.35 -1.27
CA LEU A 134 -4.84 16.34 -2.72
C LEU A 134 -3.89 17.40 -3.27
N GLU A 135 -3.86 18.59 -2.67
CA GLU A 135 -2.92 19.65 -3.04
C GLU A 135 -1.47 19.25 -2.73
N TRP A 136 -1.21 18.76 -1.52
CA TRP A 136 0.11 18.27 -1.13
C TRP A 136 0.59 17.14 -2.02
N ALA A 137 -0.27 16.17 -2.29
CA ALA A 137 0.16 14.99 -3.04
C ALA A 137 0.43 15.32 -4.52
N LYS A 138 -0.20 16.36 -5.09
CA LYS A 138 0.20 16.93 -6.40
C LYS A 138 1.59 17.58 -6.34
N HIS A 139 1.91 18.27 -5.25
CA HIS A 139 3.23 18.87 -5.05
C HIS A 139 4.34 17.81 -4.90
N GLU A 140 4.03 16.67 -4.27
CA GLU A 140 4.95 15.52 -4.12
C GLU A 140 5.03 14.62 -5.38
N GLU A 141 4.58 15.13 -6.53
CA GLU A 141 4.67 14.47 -7.84
C GLU A 141 4.03 13.07 -7.91
N PHE A 142 3.02 12.78 -7.08
CA PHE A 142 2.20 11.58 -7.29
C PHE A 142 1.36 11.74 -8.57
N ASP A 143 1.24 10.66 -9.36
CA ASP A 143 0.45 10.67 -10.60
C ASP A 143 -1.05 10.69 -10.28
N PHE A 144 -1.59 11.90 -10.13
CA PHE A 144 -3.01 12.13 -9.93
C PHE A 144 -3.76 12.22 -11.25
N SER A 145 -4.95 11.63 -11.25
CA SER A 145 -5.98 11.96 -12.23
C SER A 145 -7.35 12.02 -11.56
N VAL A 146 -8.38 12.27 -12.36
CA VAL A 146 -9.77 12.27 -11.92
C VAL A 146 -10.50 11.15 -12.65
N HIS A 147 -11.13 10.26 -11.90
CA HIS A 147 -11.98 9.19 -12.41
C HIS A 147 -13.40 9.38 -11.85
N LEU A 148 -14.37 9.65 -12.74
CA LEU A 148 -15.77 9.91 -12.36
C LEU A 148 -15.93 11.01 -11.29
N GLY A 149 -15.15 12.07 -11.39
CA GLY A 149 -15.16 13.19 -10.42
C GLY A 149 -14.45 12.89 -9.10
N GLN A 150 -13.85 11.71 -8.94
CA GLN A 150 -13.10 11.31 -7.75
C GLN A 150 -11.59 11.32 -8.03
N PRO A 151 -10.76 11.76 -7.07
CA PRO A 151 -9.31 11.76 -7.24
C PRO A 151 -8.77 10.34 -7.17
N ILE A 152 -7.89 10.00 -8.10
CA ILE A 152 -7.24 8.70 -8.20
C ILE A 152 -5.73 8.90 -8.32
N ILE A 153 -4.96 8.10 -7.58
CA ILE A 153 -3.50 8.00 -7.72
C ILE A 153 -3.19 6.77 -8.55
N LYS A 154 -2.35 6.94 -9.56
CA LYS A 154 -1.87 5.84 -10.40
C LYS A 154 -0.54 5.34 -9.86
N PHE A 155 -0.50 4.06 -9.52
CA PHE A 155 0.74 3.32 -9.32
C PHE A 155 0.96 2.43 -10.55
N SER A 156 2.09 1.72 -10.60
CA SER A 156 2.51 0.89 -11.74
C SER A 156 1.44 -0.13 -12.16
N ASN A 157 0.81 -0.80 -11.20
CA ASN A 157 -0.15 -1.88 -11.45
C ASN A 157 -1.52 -1.64 -10.80
N ILE A 158 -1.62 -0.69 -9.88
CA ILE A 158 -2.84 -0.43 -9.09
C ILE A 158 -3.23 1.04 -9.21
N PHE A 159 -4.53 1.28 -9.34
CA PHE A 159 -5.09 2.61 -9.18
C PHE A 159 -5.79 2.73 -7.84
N VAL A 160 -5.56 3.82 -7.12
CA VAL A 160 -6.16 4.04 -5.80
C VAL A 160 -7.03 5.28 -5.81
N LEU A 161 -8.34 5.08 -5.68
CA LEU A 161 -9.30 6.14 -5.39
C LEU A 161 -9.13 6.63 -3.96
N ILE A 162 -8.88 7.92 -3.82
CA ILE A 162 -8.87 8.59 -2.52
C ILE A 162 -10.28 9.10 -2.28
N LYS A 163 -10.97 8.51 -1.31
CA LYS A 163 -12.34 8.86 -0.95
C LYS A 163 -12.37 9.58 0.38
N CYS A 164 -13.45 10.33 0.60
CA CYS A 164 -13.74 10.92 1.90
C CYS A 164 -15.03 10.36 2.48
N THR A 165 -15.14 10.38 3.79
CA THR A 165 -16.40 10.22 4.51
C THR A 165 -16.44 11.20 5.67
N ASP A 166 -17.65 11.61 6.05
CA ASP A 166 -17.88 12.29 7.31
C ASP A 166 -17.64 11.25 8.44
N MET A 167 -16.93 11.64 9.51
CA MET A 167 -16.64 10.79 10.68
C MET A 167 -17.75 10.87 11.72
#